data_AF-A0A1F6LP36-F1
#
_entry.id   AF-A0A1F6LP36-F1
#
_cell.length_a   1.000
_cell.length_b   1.000
_cell.length_c   1.000
_cell.angle_alpha   90.00
_cell.angle_beta   90.00
_cell.angle_gamma   90.00
#
_symmetry.space_group_name_H-M   'P 1'
#
loop_
_entity.id
_entity.type
_entity.pdbx_description
1 polymer ?
#
loop_
_entity_poly.entity_id
_entity_poly.type
_entity_poly.pdbx_seq_one_letter_code
_entity_poly.pdbx_strand_id
1 'polypeptide(L)'
;MKKKLPDFSKMTDPEIVEWFDAHDMTDYFDESDIVEIDFEEKGDTMLQVRLPKSLKRQLDREARRRGLRGASTCVRAIVTEVLKAA
;
A
#
# COMPACT_ATOMS: atom_id res chain seq x y z
N MET A 1 -8.39 -36.27 12.91
CA MET A 1 -9.80 -36.13 12.52
C MET A 1 -9.93 -34.72 11.97
N LYS A 2 -10.31 -34.54 10.69
CA LYS A 2 -10.36 -33.20 10.09
C LYS A 2 -11.48 -32.40 10.77
N LYS A 3 -11.16 -31.23 11.33
CA LYS A 3 -12.16 -30.33 11.93
C LYS A 3 -12.80 -29.50 10.82
N LYS A 4 -14.09 -29.19 10.96
CA LYS A 4 -14.84 -28.36 10.01
C LYS A 4 -15.30 -27.07 10.65
N LEU A 5 -15.18 -25.96 9.93
CA LEU A 5 -15.75 -24.69 10.31
C LEU A 5 -17.29 -24.82 10.38
N PRO A 6 -17.91 -24.18 11.38
CA PRO A 6 -19.36 -24.15 11.46
C PRO A 6 -19.96 -23.23 10.40
N ASP A 7 -21.25 -23.41 10.14
CA ASP A 7 -22.01 -22.50 9.27
C ASP A 7 -22.37 -21.23 10.06
N PHE A 8 -21.46 -20.23 10.02
CA PHE A 8 -21.62 -18.97 10.75
C PHE A 8 -22.89 -18.20 10.36
N SER A 9 -23.51 -18.47 9.19
CA SER A 9 -24.77 -17.84 8.78
C SER A 9 -25.97 -18.24 9.63
N LYS A 10 -25.85 -19.34 10.39
CA LYS A 10 -26.88 -19.86 11.28
C LYS A 10 -26.62 -19.56 12.76
N MET A 11 -25.57 -18.79 13.06
CA MET A 11 -25.17 -18.43 14.42
C MET A 11 -25.42 -16.94 14.67
N THR A 12 -25.64 -16.58 15.92
CA THR A 12 -25.69 -15.19 16.37
C THR A 12 -24.28 -14.66 16.64
N ASP A 13 -24.08 -13.34 16.59
CA ASP A 13 -22.77 -12.73 16.83
C ASP A 13 -22.11 -13.18 18.16
N PRO A 14 -22.83 -13.27 19.31
CA PRO A 14 -22.24 -13.78 20.55
C PRO A 14 -21.75 -15.23 20.46
N GLU A 15 -22.50 -16.10 19.77
CA GLU A 15 -22.11 -17.51 19.58
C GLU A 15 -20.89 -17.63 18.67
N ILE A 16 -20.78 -16.75 17.66
CA ILE A 16 -19.61 -16.68 16.78
C ILE A 16 -18.37 -16.27 17.58
N VAL A 17 -18.48 -15.22 18.41
CA VAL A 17 -17.36 -14.76 19.26
C VAL A 17 -16.91 -15.86 20.22
N GLU A 18 -17.84 -16.51 20.91
CA GLU A 18 -17.52 -17.62 21.82
C GLU A 18 -16.83 -18.77 21.10
N TRP A 19 -17.24 -19.06 19.86
CA TRP A 19 -16.59 -20.08 19.04
C TRP A 19 -15.14 -19.70 18.70
N PHE A 20 -14.87 -18.46 18.29
CA PHE A 20 -13.51 -18.00 17.99
C PHE A 20 -12.61 -17.92 19.24
N ASP A 21 -13.16 -17.61 20.42
CA ASP A 21 -12.41 -17.62 21.67
C ASP A 21 -12.03 -19.03 22.14
N ALA A 22 -12.87 -20.02 21.82
CA ALA A 22 -12.69 -21.41 22.25
C ALA A 22 -11.84 -22.26 21.28
N HIS A 23 -11.57 -21.79 20.06
CA HIS A 23 -10.94 -22.59 19.01
C HIS A 23 -9.73 -21.91 18.38
N ASP A 24 -8.68 -22.68 18.14
CA ASP A 24 -7.51 -22.22 17.38
C ASP A 24 -7.80 -22.33 15.87
N MET A 25 -7.69 -21.21 15.16
CA MET A 25 -7.90 -21.17 13.70
C MET A 25 -6.91 -22.04 12.93
N THR A 26 -5.75 -22.34 13.52
CA THR A 26 -4.77 -23.21 12.88
C THR A 26 -5.26 -24.64 12.69
N ASP A 27 -6.22 -25.09 13.51
CA ASP A 27 -6.85 -26.40 13.37
C ASP A 27 -7.76 -26.52 12.13
N TYR A 28 -8.09 -25.41 11.48
CA TYR A 28 -9.02 -25.31 10.36
C TYR A 28 -8.37 -24.79 9.07
N PHE A 29 -7.03 -24.70 9.02
CA PHE A 29 -6.30 -24.23 7.83
C PHE A 29 -6.62 -25.04 6.57
N ASP A 30 -6.90 -26.35 6.71
CA ASP A 30 -7.28 -27.22 5.59
C ASP A 30 -8.62 -26.84 4.93
N GLU A 31 -9.46 -26.04 5.60
CA GLU A 31 -10.73 -25.51 5.07
C GLU A 31 -10.61 -24.06 4.56
N SER A 32 -9.43 -23.46 4.67
CA SER A 32 -9.17 -22.11 4.20
C SER A 32 -8.62 -22.15 2.78
N ASP A 33 -9.11 -21.28 1.91
CA ASP A 33 -8.53 -21.10 0.59
C ASP A 33 -7.18 -20.38 0.73
N ILE A 34 -6.16 -20.87 0.03
CA ILE A 34 -4.90 -20.13 -0.12
C ILE A 34 -5.19 -18.96 -1.06
N VAL A 35 -5.35 -17.78 -0.49
CA VAL A 35 -5.46 -16.54 -1.24
C VAL A 35 -4.05 -16.01 -1.49
N GLU A 36 -3.62 -16.03 -2.75
CA GLU A 36 -2.45 -15.26 -3.18
C GLU A 36 -2.83 -13.78 -3.13
N ILE A 37 -2.36 -13.09 -2.09
CA ILE A 37 -2.46 -11.65 -2.02
C ILE A 37 -1.33 -11.10 -2.88
N ASP A 38 -1.66 -10.60 -4.07
CA ASP A 38 -0.76 -9.75 -4.85
C ASP A 38 -0.49 -8.48 -4.04
N PHE A 39 0.59 -8.50 -3.27
CA PHE A 39 1.23 -7.28 -2.83
C PHE A 39 1.83 -6.64 -4.09
N GLU A 40 1.05 -5.86 -4.83
CA GLU A 40 1.62 -4.87 -5.73
C GLU A 40 2.66 -4.11 -4.90
N GLU A 41 3.94 -4.26 -5.23
CA GLU A 41 5.02 -3.45 -4.65
C GLU A 41 4.76 -1.99 -5.06
N LYS A 42 3.88 -1.31 -4.33
CA LYS A 42 3.69 0.14 -4.37
C LYS A 42 4.87 0.82 -3.67
N GLY A 43 6.08 0.40 -4.03
CA GLY A 43 7.32 0.96 -3.54
C GLY A 43 7.66 2.19 -4.39
N ASP A 44 7.68 3.36 -3.76
CA ASP A 44 8.36 4.52 -4.33
C ASP A 44 9.81 4.11 -4.69
N THR A 45 10.14 4.06 -5.98
CA THR A 45 11.50 3.77 -6.44
C THR A 45 12.30 5.07 -6.57
N MET A 46 13.57 5.05 -6.16
CA MET A 46 14.44 6.22 -6.20
C MET A 46 15.19 6.33 -7.53
N LEU A 47 14.97 7.42 -8.25
CA LEU A 47 15.79 7.82 -9.39
C LEU A 47 16.88 8.82 -8.94
N GLN A 48 18.16 8.45 -9.06
CA GLN A 48 19.27 9.35 -8.76
C GLN A 48 19.72 10.10 -10.02
N VAL A 49 19.62 11.44 -10.01
CA VAL A 49 20.03 12.30 -11.13
C VAL A 49 21.03 13.36 -10.66
N ARG A 50 22.14 13.52 -11.40
CA ARG A 50 23.08 14.63 -11.18
C ARG A 50 22.64 15.86 -11.96
N LEU A 51 22.40 16.96 -11.24
CA LEU A 51 21.99 18.23 -11.82
C LEU A 51 23.02 19.33 -11.50
N PRO A 52 23.23 20.31 -12.39
CA PRO A 52 24.00 21.51 -12.05
C PRO A 52 23.44 22.23 -10.82
N LYS A 53 24.32 22.79 -9.98
CA LYS A 53 23.91 23.56 -8.79
C LYS A 53 22.95 24.71 -9.13
N SER A 54 23.16 25.36 -10.27
CA SER A 54 22.29 26.43 -10.78
C SER A 54 20.86 25.93 -11.04
N LEU A 55 20.73 24.77 -11.68
CA LEU A 55 19.43 24.17 -11.99
C LEU A 55 18.69 23.75 -10.72
N LYS A 56 19.38 23.12 -9.75
CA LYS A 56 18.76 22.80 -8.45
C LYS A 56 18.22 24.05 -7.75
N ARG A 57 18.98 25.16 -7.78
CA ARG A 57 18.53 26.44 -7.20
C ARG A 57 17.29 26.99 -7.90
N GLN A 58 17.20 26.86 -9.23
CA GLN A 58 16.02 27.28 -9.98
C GLN A 58 14.80 26.42 -9.60
N LEU A 59 14.97 25.10 -9.51
CA LEU A 59 13.93 24.17 -9.05
C LEU A 59 13.45 24.47 -7.63
N ASP A 60 14.37 24.82 -6.72
CA ASP A 60 14.00 25.20 -5.34
C ASP A 60 13.20 26.53 -5.30
N ARG A 61 13.51 27.50 -6.17
CA ARG A 61 12.72 28.75 -6.28
C ARG A 61 11.34 28.46 -6.84
N GLU A 62 11.26 27.64 -7.87
CA GLU A 62 10.00 27.27 -8.50
C GLU A 62 9.11 26.45 -7.57
N ALA A 63 9.71 25.54 -6.78
CA ALA A 63 9.03 24.81 -5.73
C ALA A 63 8.35 25.77 -4.74
N ARG A 64 9.10 26.78 -4.23
CA ARG A 64 8.56 27.78 -3.30
C ARG A 64 7.43 28.59 -3.92
N ARG A 65 7.57 29.00 -5.18
CA ARG A 65 6.54 29.74 -5.93
C ARG A 65 5.23 28.95 -6.04
N ARG A 66 5.32 27.61 -6.09
CA ARG A 66 4.19 26.68 -6.16
C ARG A 66 3.73 26.14 -4.79
N GLY A 67 4.29 26.62 -3.68
CA GLY A 67 3.97 26.11 -2.34
C GLY A 67 4.45 24.67 -2.08
N LEU A 68 5.42 24.17 -2.85
CA LEU A 68 5.99 22.83 -2.71
C LEU A 68 7.18 22.80 -1.74
N ARG A 69 7.40 21.64 -1.11
CA ARG A 69 8.40 21.45 -0.06
C ARG A 69 9.86 21.50 -0.53
N GLY A 70 10.15 21.44 -1.83
CA GLY A 70 11.50 21.60 -2.38
C GLY A 70 11.69 21.10 -3.81
N ALA A 71 12.93 21.15 -4.29
CA ALA A 71 13.29 20.77 -5.67
C ALA A 71 12.82 19.35 -6.04
N SER A 72 12.97 18.34 -5.16
CA SER A 72 12.59 16.96 -5.48
C SER A 72 11.09 16.81 -5.77
N THR A 73 10.25 17.47 -4.96
CA THR A 73 8.79 17.49 -5.17
C THR A 73 8.43 18.22 -6.46
N CYS A 74 9.11 19.33 -6.75
CA CYS A 74 8.91 20.09 -7.98
C CYS A 74 9.29 19.27 -9.23
N VAL A 75 10.43 18.58 -9.20
CA VAL A 75 10.87 17.70 -10.28
C VAL A 75 9.87 16.56 -10.49
N ARG A 76 9.44 15.89 -9.41
CA ARG A 76 8.44 14.82 -9.48
C ARG A 76 7.17 15.31 -10.17
N ALA A 77 6.62 16.45 -9.75
CA ALA A 77 5.42 17.01 -10.36
C ALA A 77 5.61 17.31 -11.85
N ILE A 78 6.73 17.92 -12.24
CA ILE A 78 7.01 18.22 -13.66
C ILE A 78 7.11 16.93 -14.48
N VAL A 79 7.89 15.94 -14.02
CA VAL A 79 8.07 14.67 -14.72
C VAL A 79 6.73 13.94 -14.85
N THR A 80 5.92 13.90 -13.80
CA THR A 80 4.58 13.30 -13.84
C THR A 80 3.69 13.97 -14.86
N GLU A 81 3.63 15.31 -14.91
CA GLU A 81 2.80 16.02 -15.87
C GLU A 81 3.28 15.85 -17.31
N VAL A 82 4.60 15.85 -17.54
CA VAL A 82 5.17 15.57 -18.87
C VAL A 82 4.81 14.16 -19.34
N LEU A 83 4.92 13.15 -18.47
CA LEU A 83 4.60 11.76 -18.82
C LEU A 83 3.11 11.50 -19.01
N LYS A 84 2.23 12.27 -18.35
CA LYS A 84 0.78 12.19 -18.59
C LYS A 84 0.36 12.84 -19.91
N ALA A 85 1.12 13.82 -20.38
CA ALA A 85 0.83 14.57 -21.61
C ALA A 85 1.47 13.95 -22.87
N ALA A 86 2.31 12.92 -22.70
CA ALA A 86 2.97 12.17 -23.77
C ALA A 86 2.12 10.96 -24.19
#